data_AF-A0A6G1F780-F1
#
_entry.id   AF-A0A6G1F780-F1
#
_cell.length_a   1.000
_cell.length_b   1.000
_cell.length_c   1.000
_cell.angle_alpha   90.00
_cell.angle_beta   90.00
_cell.angle_gamma   90.00
#
_symmetry.space_group_name_H-M   'P 1'
#
loop_
_entity.id
_entity.type
_entity.pdbx_description
1 polymer ?
#
loop_
_entity_poly.entity_id
_entity_poly.type
_entity_poly.pdbx_seq_one_letter_code
_entity_poly.pdbx_strand_id
1 'polypeptide(L)'
;MTSAMTYGHLEVGEPKDGEIRIKNTAIGVNFIDVYYREGVYSAPLPFVPGMEAVGVVTAVGPGLTGRKVGDVVAYAGKPMGSYAQEQIIPASVAVPLPPSIDHKTAAAIMLKGMTAHVLLRRVFKVQSGDCVLVHAAAGGVGSLLCQWANALGATVIGTVSNEEKAAQAAQDGCHHVIIYTKEDVVTRVKEFTAGKGVNVVYDSVGKETYKASVECLASRGMLVSFGQSSGRPDPIPLSDLATKSLFVTRPSLMHYTATRDELLESAGEPLWAANSPRPWDPPLTDAGLLRAWTVANRIRSAAAADDFQIHRVLVSPFIRCLQTAAQAVAALCALPDDNALLDLHRIANVPLDPSRIKVSIEYGLSEMMNAQAMGLLVSQVAPSIDKWFPDLSQLEAVLPAGTIDHSAEPLYPEVPRWGESVWEARSRYASVIKALADKYPDENLLLVTHGEGVGASVSFFEPGVEIYEVEYCAYSVLGRRRQQQQHKVGLEGGGEEEEEEGLNNLRVLSTSGPTGIHYYYTTPAPAVAAAASSYPDLN
;
A
#
# COMPACT_ATOMS: atom_id res chain seq x y z
N MET A 1 40.94 16.67 18.17
CA MET A 1 39.83 16.03 17.42
C MET A 1 39.55 16.89 16.21
N THR A 2 39.99 16.50 15.02
CA THR A 2 39.50 17.10 13.78
C THR A 2 38.02 16.73 13.66
N SER A 3 37.14 17.72 13.49
CA SER A 3 35.71 17.46 13.24
C SER A 3 35.59 16.60 11.99
N ALA A 4 35.08 15.38 12.11
CA ALA A 4 34.85 14.49 10.96
C ALA A 4 33.79 15.04 9.98
N MET A 5 33.02 16.04 10.41
CA MET A 5 32.06 16.75 9.58
C MET A 5 32.58 18.15 9.24
N THR A 6 32.45 18.50 7.97
CA THR A 6 32.72 19.85 7.45
C THR A 6 31.45 20.39 6.78
N TYR A 7 31.24 21.69 6.87
CA TYR A 7 30.22 22.40 6.12
C TYR A 7 30.87 23.01 4.87
N GLY A 8 30.27 22.80 3.70
CA GLY A 8 30.83 23.23 2.42
C GLY A 8 29.78 23.26 1.32
N HIS A 9 30.21 23.68 0.13
CA HIS A 9 29.35 23.81 -1.05
C HIS A 9 29.48 22.58 -1.95
N LEU A 10 28.35 22.12 -2.48
CA LEU A 10 28.27 21.05 -3.49
C LEU A 10 27.25 21.48 -4.55
N GLU A 11 27.59 21.24 -5.81
CA GLU A 11 26.66 21.43 -6.93
C GLU A 11 25.69 20.24 -6.98
N VAL A 12 24.38 20.52 -6.90
CA VAL A 12 23.32 19.49 -6.88
C VAL A 12 22.98 18.99 -8.29
N GLY A 13 23.07 19.88 -9.29
CA GLY A 13 22.68 19.58 -10.67
C GLY A 13 21.17 19.55 -10.90
N GLU A 14 20.76 19.04 -12.07
CA GLU A 14 19.35 18.88 -12.47
C GLU A 14 18.87 17.44 -12.26
N PRO A 15 17.61 17.22 -11.85
CA PRO A 15 17.06 15.87 -11.69
C PRO A 15 16.95 15.14 -13.03
N LYS A 16 17.24 13.83 -13.03
CA LYS A 16 17.07 12.94 -14.17
C LYS A 16 15.65 12.36 -14.20
N ASP A 17 15.36 11.54 -15.22
CA ASP A 17 14.11 10.77 -15.27
C ASP A 17 13.90 9.96 -13.98
N GLY A 18 12.67 9.99 -13.47
CA GLY A 18 12.31 9.38 -12.18
C GLY A 18 12.72 10.15 -10.91
N GLU A 19 13.42 11.28 -11.04
CA GLU A 19 13.95 12.04 -9.89
C GLU A 19 13.24 13.39 -9.68
N ILE A 20 13.37 13.92 -8.46
CA ILE A 20 12.94 15.27 -8.08
C ILE A 20 14.05 15.96 -7.31
N ARG A 21 14.19 17.28 -7.49
CA ARG A 21 15.01 18.13 -6.64
C ARG A 21 14.13 18.73 -5.55
N ILE A 22 14.56 18.61 -4.31
CA ILE A 22 13.84 19.08 -3.13
C ILE A 22 14.70 20.11 -2.42
N LYS A 23 14.07 21.22 -2.00
CA LYS A 23 14.63 22.16 -1.05
C LYS A 23 14.16 21.82 0.35
N ASN A 24 15.10 21.37 1.18
CA ASN A 24 14.82 20.95 2.55
C ASN A 24 14.46 22.16 3.41
N THR A 25 13.42 21.99 4.20
CA THR A 25 12.87 23.00 5.12
C THR A 25 13.02 22.58 6.57
N ALA A 26 13.02 21.27 6.83
CA ALA A 26 13.35 20.67 8.10
C ALA A 26 14.04 19.33 7.84
N ILE A 27 15.04 19.01 8.66
CA ILE A 27 15.88 17.83 8.53
C ILE A 27 15.82 17.07 9.84
N GLY A 28 15.54 15.77 9.75
CA GLY A 28 15.50 14.89 10.90
C GLY A 28 16.89 14.38 11.27
N VAL A 29 17.17 14.33 12.58
CA VAL A 29 18.42 13.80 13.12
C VAL A 29 18.16 12.41 13.68
N ASN A 30 18.98 11.44 13.25
CA ASN A 30 18.81 10.04 13.63
C ASN A 30 20.12 9.43 14.12
N PHE A 31 20.03 8.45 15.03
CA PHE A 31 21.23 7.80 15.58
C PHE A 31 22.01 7.03 14.51
N ILE A 32 21.34 6.60 13.43
CA ILE A 32 22.01 5.97 12.28
C ILE A 32 23.03 6.89 11.61
N ASP A 33 22.83 8.21 11.66
CA ASP A 33 23.77 9.18 11.10
C ASP A 33 25.12 9.13 11.84
N VAL A 34 25.09 8.83 13.14
CA VAL A 34 26.29 8.61 13.97
C VAL A 34 27.01 7.34 13.55
N TYR A 35 26.29 6.25 13.24
CA TYR A 35 26.92 5.00 12.78
C TYR A 35 27.68 5.17 11.47
N TYR A 36 27.16 5.96 10.53
CA TYR A 36 27.88 6.30 9.32
C TYR A 36 29.10 7.18 9.58
N ARG A 37 28.94 8.20 10.44
CA ARG A 37 30.05 9.09 10.83
C ARG A 37 31.20 8.34 11.52
N GLU A 38 30.89 7.34 12.34
CA GLU A 38 31.86 6.54 13.10
C GLU A 38 32.38 5.32 12.33
N GLY A 39 31.92 5.11 11.09
CA GLY A 39 32.36 4.00 10.24
C GLY A 39 31.82 2.63 10.65
N VAL A 40 30.85 2.57 11.58
CA VAL A 40 30.10 1.36 11.92
C VAL A 40 29.32 0.86 10.70
N TYR A 41 28.74 1.80 9.94
CA TYR A 41 28.20 1.55 8.61
C TYR A 41 29.06 2.25 7.56
N SER A 42 29.31 1.57 6.45
CA SER A 42 30.17 2.07 5.38
C SER A 42 29.37 2.88 4.36
N ALA A 43 29.95 3.99 3.92
CA ALA A 43 29.50 4.79 2.79
C ALA A 43 30.72 5.23 1.95
N PRO A 44 30.59 5.39 0.62
CA PRO A 44 31.64 5.99 -0.19
C PRO A 44 31.97 7.41 0.31
N LEU A 45 33.26 7.76 0.37
CA LEU A 45 33.72 9.08 0.83
C LEU A 45 34.11 9.97 -0.36
N PRO A 46 33.81 11.29 -0.31
CA PRO A 46 32.99 11.96 0.70
C PRO A 46 31.50 11.64 0.52
N PHE A 47 30.72 11.68 1.61
CA PHE A 47 29.25 11.61 1.55
C PHE A 47 28.61 12.72 2.39
N VAL A 48 27.38 13.07 2.04
CA VAL A 48 26.52 13.97 2.83
C VAL A 48 25.66 13.11 3.77
N PRO A 49 25.71 13.31 5.10
CA PRO A 49 24.89 12.57 6.06
C PRO A 49 23.39 12.90 5.98
N GLY A 50 22.59 12.18 6.78
CA GLY A 50 21.17 12.43 6.94
C GLY A 50 20.30 11.56 6.03
N MET A 51 19.24 11.00 6.61
CA MET A 51 18.28 10.13 5.95
C MET A 51 16.85 10.65 5.99
N GLU A 52 16.55 11.73 6.71
CA GLU A 52 15.19 12.18 6.99
C GLU A 52 15.08 13.68 6.73
N ALA A 53 14.07 14.09 5.97
CA ALA A 53 13.77 15.49 5.75
C ALA A 53 12.36 15.72 5.22
N VAL A 54 11.94 16.99 5.32
CA VAL A 54 10.76 17.55 4.68
C VAL A 54 11.19 18.73 3.83
N GLY A 55 10.66 18.82 2.63
CA GLY A 55 10.99 19.91 1.73
C GLY A 55 9.95 20.16 0.65
N VAL A 56 10.25 21.17 -0.14
CA VAL A 56 9.44 21.59 -1.28
C VAL A 56 10.14 21.18 -2.56
N VAL A 57 9.41 20.56 -3.49
CA VAL A 57 9.95 20.20 -4.81
C VAL A 57 10.27 21.47 -5.59
N THR A 58 11.52 21.64 -6.01
CA THR A 58 11.99 22.80 -6.79
C THR A 58 12.24 22.48 -8.27
N ALA A 59 12.46 21.21 -8.61
CA ALA A 59 12.51 20.75 -9.99
C ALA A 59 12.07 19.29 -10.10
N VAL A 60 11.59 18.91 -11.28
CA VAL A 60 11.10 17.58 -11.60
C VAL A 60 11.82 17.06 -12.83
N GLY A 61 12.28 15.81 -12.77
CA GLY A 61 12.92 15.14 -13.90
C GLY A 61 12.01 15.02 -15.13
N PRO A 62 12.59 14.93 -16.35
CA PRO A 62 11.81 14.75 -17.57
C PRO A 62 10.92 13.51 -17.50
N GLY A 63 9.66 13.60 -17.95
CA GLY A 63 8.76 12.45 -18.07
C GLY A 63 8.08 11.99 -16.76
N LEU A 64 8.46 12.54 -15.60
CA LEU A 64 7.83 12.17 -14.34
C LEU A 64 6.38 12.69 -14.26
N THR A 65 5.44 11.79 -13.97
CA THR A 65 4.03 12.10 -13.71
C THR A 65 3.69 11.89 -12.23
N GLY A 66 2.83 12.73 -11.64
CA GLY A 66 2.41 12.62 -10.23
C GLY A 66 3.21 13.42 -9.19
N ARG A 67 4.15 14.26 -9.63
CA ARG A 67 4.82 15.29 -8.81
C ARG A 67 4.97 16.58 -9.60
N LYS A 68 4.90 17.72 -8.92
CA LYS A 68 5.12 19.04 -9.51
C LYS A 68 5.97 19.94 -8.61
N VAL A 69 6.58 20.95 -9.20
CA VAL A 69 7.23 22.03 -8.46
C VAL A 69 6.21 22.66 -7.50
N GLY A 70 6.62 22.86 -6.25
CA GLY A 70 5.76 23.36 -5.17
C GLY A 70 5.13 22.27 -4.30
N ASP A 71 5.17 20.99 -4.70
CA ASP A 71 4.71 19.90 -3.83
C ASP A 71 5.54 19.86 -2.53
N VAL A 72 4.86 19.68 -1.40
CA VAL A 72 5.50 19.47 -0.10
C VAL A 72 5.58 17.97 0.17
N VAL A 73 6.81 17.48 0.39
CA VAL A 73 7.06 16.05 0.58
C VAL A 73 7.95 15.79 1.78
N ALA A 74 7.71 14.67 2.44
CA ALA A 74 8.60 14.07 3.42
C ALA A 74 9.33 12.88 2.78
N TYR A 75 10.54 12.61 3.23
CA TYR A 75 11.26 11.39 2.86
C TYR A 75 12.11 10.90 4.03
N ALA A 76 12.27 9.58 4.09
CA ALA A 76 13.03 8.91 5.13
C ALA A 76 13.69 7.64 4.56
N GLY A 77 14.98 7.45 4.83
CA GLY A 77 15.77 6.31 4.38
C GLY A 77 16.80 6.66 3.30
N LYS A 78 16.89 5.82 2.26
CA LYS A 78 17.81 6.01 1.14
C LYS A 78 17.13 6.80 0.00
N PRO A 79 17.87 7.62 -0.77
CA PRO A 79 19.31 7.90 -0.62
C PRO A 79 19.60 8.86 0.55
N MET A 80 20.79 8.71 1.14
CA MET A 80 21.31 9.66 2.13
C MET A 80 21.62 11.01 1.48
N GLY A 81 21.66 12.06 2.29
CA GLY A 81 22.06 13.40 1.88
C GLY A 81 21.22 14.53 2.45
N SER A 82 20.31 14.23 3.40
CA SER A 82 19.35 15.23 3.86
C SER A 82 20.00 16.38 4.63
N TYR A 83 21.25 16.26 5.08
CA TYR A 83 22.01 17.35 5.70
C TYR A 83 22.54 18.35 4.64
N ALA A 84 21.63 18.78 3.76
CA ALA A 84 21.86 19.72 2.69
C ALA A 84 20.64 20.64 2.53
N GLN A 85 20.86 21.83 1.97
CA GLN A 85 19.77 22.76 1.64
C GLN A 85 18.88 22.23 0.53
N GLU A 86 19.48 21.54 -0.45
CA GLU A 86 18.78 20.87 -1.54
C GLU A 86 19.38 19.50 -1.81
N GLN A 87 18.55 18.57 -2.28
CA GLN A 87 18.95 17.22 -2.64
C GLN A 87 18.10 16.72 -3.81
N ILE A 88 18.69 15.93 -4.70
CA ILE A 88 17.95 15.13 -5.68
C ILE A 88 17.68 13.74 -5.09
N ILE A 89 16.42 13.30 -5.14
CA ILE A 89 16.01 11.96 -4.72
C ILE A 89 15.10 11.32 -5.77
N PRO A 90 15.01 9.98 -5.82
CA PRO A 90 13.97 9.30 -6.57
C PRO A 90 12.57 9.74 -6.11
N ALA A 91 11.68 10.03 -7.06
CA ALA A 91 10.32 10.46 -6.72
C ALA A 91 9.51 9.37 -5.96
N SER A 92 9.87 8.10 -6.16
CA SER A 92 9.24 6.93 -5.54
C SER A 92 9.42 6.88 -4.02
N VAL A 93 10.48 7.49 -3.48
CA VAL A 93 10.72 7.52 -2.02
C VAL A 93 10.09 8.74 -1.34
N ALA A 94 9.56 9.69 -2.11
CA ALA A 94 8.93 10.90 -1.58
C ALA A 94 7.47 10.65 -1.19
N VAL A 95 7.12 10.94 0.06
CA VAL A 95 5.77 10.82 0.60
C VAL A 95 5.11 12.21 0.62
N PRO A 96 3.89 12.39 0.09
CA PRO A 96 3.17 13.65 0.20
C PRO A 96 2.95 14.03 1.66
N LEU A 97 3.23 15.28 2.04
CA LEU A 97 2.95 15.75 3.39
C LEU A 97 1.57 16.44 3.43
N PRO A 98 0.64 15.98 4.29
CA PRO A 98 -0.62 16.68 4.51
C PRO A 98 -0.39 18.12 5.02
N PRO A 99 -1.11 19.13 4.51
CA PRO A 99 -0.90 20.53 4.90
C PRO A 99 -1.22 20.80 6.38
N SER A 100 -1.93 19.89 7.05
CA SER A 100 -2.23 19.95 8.48
C SER A 100 -1.05 19.62 9.39
N ILE A 101 0.04 19.05 8.84
CA ILE A 101 1.23 18.67 9.60
C ILE A 101 2.34 19.66 9.25
N ASP A 102 2.85 20.38 10.24
CA ASP A 102 3.96 21.30 10.01
C ASP A 102 5.26 20.54 9.67
N HIS A 103 6.16 21.22 8.97
CA HIS A 103 7.35 20.59 8.41
C HIS A 103 8.31 20.07 9.49
N LYS A 104 8.40 20.73 10.65
CA LYS A 104 9.30 20.30 11.74
C LYS A 104 8.76 19.05 12.41
N THR A 105 7.46 19.00 12.67
CA THR A 105 6.81 17.79 13.20
C THR A 105 7.03 16.61 12.26
N ALA A 106 6.75 16.78 10.96
CA ALA A 106 6.96 15.73 9.97
C ALA A 106 8.41 15.26 9.89
N ALA A 107 9.39 16.17 9.84
CA ALA A 107 10.81 15.82 9.82
C ALA A 107 11.30 15.21 11.15
N ALA A 108 10.59 15.44 12.26
CA ALA A 108 10.92 14.84 13.54
C ALA A 108 10.39 13.40 13.66
N ILE A 109 9.28 13.07 12.99
CA ILE A 109 8.57 11.80 13.18
C ILE A 109 8.70 10.81 12.01
N MET A 110 9.00 11.23 10.78
CA MET A 110 8.85 10.38 9.58
C MET A 110 9.55 9.01 9.71
N LEU A 111 10.86 8.99 9.90
CA LEU A 111 11.67 7.78 10.03
C LEU A 111 11.33 7.02 11.32
N LYS A 112 11.11 7.75 12.41
CA LYS A 112 10.89 7.18 13.75
C LYS A 112 9.51 6.53 13.87
N GLY A 113 8.50 7.17 13.30
CA GLY A 113 7.12 6.72 13.19
C GLY A 113 7.00 5.52 12.27
N MET A 114 7.62 5.54 11.09
CA MET A 114 7.67 4.35 10.22
C MET A 114 8.40 3.19 10.91
N THR A 115 9.45 3.47 11.68
CA THR A 115 10.13 2.43 12.47
C THR A 115 9.19 1.87 13.54
N ALA A 116 8.52 2.71 14.31
CA ALA A 116 7.55 2.28 15.32
C ALA A 116 6.41 1.45 14.70
N HIS A 117 5.87 1.89 13.56
CA HIS A 117 4.89 1.15 12.76
C HIS A 117 5.38 -0.26 12.44
N VAL A 118 6.52 -0.37 11.76
CA VAL A 118 7.08 -1.66 11.35
C VAL A 118 7.29 -2.57 12.54
N LEU A 119 7.85 -2.05 13.64
CA LEU A 119 8.12 -2.82 14.85
C LEU A 119 6.84 -3.39 15.47
N LEU A 120 5.82 -2.55 15.68
CA LEU A 120 4.58 -2.91 16.40
C LEU A 120 3.54 -3.63 15.53
N ARG A 121 3.58 -3.44 14.21
CA ARG A 121 2.52 -3.90 13.30
C ARG A 121 2.97 -5.05 12.42
N ARG A 122 4.27 -5.13 12.10
CA ARG A 122 4.81 -6.09 11.11
C ARG A 122 5.84 -7.06 11.69
N VAL A 123 6.76 -6.60 12.56
CA VAL A 123 7.80 -7.45 13.15
C VAL A 123 7.23 -8.31 14.28
N PHE A 124 6.69 -7.65 15.31
CA PHE A 124 5.90 -8.31 16.35
C PHE A 124 4.55 -7.60 16.37
N LYS A 125 3.50 -8.27 15.88
CA LYS A 125 2.18 -7.68 15.75
C LYS A 125 1.50 -7.56 17.12
N VAL A 126 1.78 -6.48 17.84
CA VAL A 126 1.27 -6.22 19.19
C VAL A 126 -0.25 -6.26 19.21
N GLN A 127 -0.80 -7.03 20.15
CA GLN A 127 -2.22 -7.14 20.45
C GLN A 127 -2.53 -6.55 21.83
N SER A 128 -3.82 -6.26 22.06
CA SER A 128 -4.28 -5.93 23.41
C SER A 128 -3.99 -7.09 24.37
N GLY A 129 -3.49 -6.76 25.57
CA GLY A 129 -3.09 -7.72 26.59
C GLY A 129 -1.64 -8.22 26.47
N ASP A 130 -0.91 -7.90 25.41
CA ASP A 130 0.54 -8.14 25.38
C ASP A 130 1.26 -7.27 26.41
N CYS A 131 2.37 -7.78 26.97
CA CYS A 131 3.30 -6.99 27.76
C CYS A 131 4.57 -6.70 26.95
N VAL A 132 4.97 -5.43 26.90
CA VAL A 132 6.04 -4.92 26.04
C VAL A 132 7.11 -4.25 26.90
N LEU A 133 8.38 -4.61 26.73
CA LEU A 133 9.52 -3.86 27.29
C LEU A 133 10.15 -2.98 26.20
N VAL A 134 10.26 -1.68 26.45
CA VAL A 134 10.90 -0.71 25.56
C VAL A 134 12.17 -0.16 26.20
N HIS A 135 13.33 -0.48 25.61
CA HIS A 135 14.58 0.18 25.99
C HIS A 135 14.68 1.59 25.40
N ALA A 136 15.38 2.48 26.12
CA ALA A 136 15.47 3.90 25.77
C ALA A 136 14.07 4.54 25.52
N ALA A 137 13.14 4.31 26.44
CA ALA A 137 11.72 4.65 26.28
C ALA A 137 11.43 6.14 26.05
N ALA A 138 12.30 7.03 26.54
CA ALA A 138 12.20 8.48 26.30
C ALA A 138 13.05 8.96 25.09
N GLY A 139 13.54 8.03 24.26
CA GLY A 139 14.24 8.32 23.00
C GLY A 139 13.27 8.50 21.83
N GLY A 140 13.75 8.98 20.68
CA GLY A 140 12.86 9.36 19.57
C GLY A 140 11.98 8.24 18.99
N VAL A 141 12.46 7.00 18.93
CA VAL A 141 11.61 5.84 18.55
C VAL A 141 10.90 5.29 19.79
N GLY A 142 11.57 5.29 20.95
CA GLY A 142 11.03 4.77 22.21
C GLY A 142 9.74 5.45 22.62
N SER A 143 9.65 6.78 22.52
CA SER A 143 8.45 7.53 22.89
C SER A 143 7.26 7.15 22.01
N LEU A 144 7.47 7.06 20.69
CA LEU A 144 6.44 6.62 19.74
C LEU A 144 6.01 5.17 19.97
N LEU A 145 6.95 4.27 20.28
CA LEU A 145 6.65 2.89 20.64
C LEU A 145 5.78 2.81 21.90
N CYS A 146 6.08 3.60 22.92
CA CYS A 146 5.31 3.62 24.16
C CYS A 146 3.88 4.10 23.92
N GLN A 147 3.73 5.21 23.20
CA GLN A 147 2.42 5.82 22.93
C GLN A 147 1.55 4.85 22.13
N TRP A 148 2.12 4.26 21.09
CA TRP A 148 1.40 3.42 20.16
C TRP A 148 1.10 2.03 20.73
N ALA A 149 2.05 1.41 21.45
CA ALA A 149 1.79 0.14 22.12
C ALA A 149 0.70 0.27 23.20
N ASN A 150 0.71 1.37 23.96
CA ASN A 150 -0.36 1.68 24.91
C ASN A 150 -1.71 1.87 24.20
N ALA A 151 -1.75 2.63 23.10
CA ALA A 151 -2.96 2.81 22.30
C ALA A 151 -3.50 1.49 21.68
N LEU A 152 -2.63 0.51 21.43
CA LEU A 152 -3.01 -0.84 21.00
C LEU A 152 -3.51 -1.73 22.17
N GLY A 153 -3.50 -1.22 23.40
CA GLY A 153 -3.96 -1.93 24.60
C GLY A 153 -2.93 -2.88 25.21
N ALA A 154 -1.64 -2.70 24.92
CA ALA A 154 -0.56 -3.44 25.56
C ALA A 154 -0.14 -2.80 26.88
N THR A 155 0.35 -3.60 27.83
CA THR A 155 1.02 -3.09 29.04
C THR A 155 2.47 -2.76 28.70
N VAL A 156 2.83 -1.47 28.82
CA VAL A 156 4.16 -0.97 28.43
C VAL A 156 5.06 -0.77 29.65
N ILE A 157 6.22 -1.42 29.64
CA ILE A 157 7.32 -1.23 30.59
C ILE A 157 8.45 -0.50 29.87
N GLY A 158 8.85 0.68 30.33
CA GLY A 158 9.92 1.47 29.73
C GLY A 158 11.18 1.52 30.59
N THR A 159 12.37 1.42 29.99
CA THR A 159 13.64 1.70 30.70
C THR A 159 14.22 3.05 30.31
N VAL A 160 14.70 3.81 31.28
CA VAL A 160 15.29 5.16 31.10
C VAL A 160 16.48 5.39 32.02
N SER A 161 17.26 6.44 31.74
CA SER A 161 18.51 6.72 32.46
C SER A 161 18.37 7.58 33.72
N ASN A 162 17.28 8.35 33.85
CA ASN A 162 17.06 9.32 34.92
C ASN A 162 15.56 9.62 35.12
N GLU A 163 15.25 10.40 36.16
CA GLU A 163 13.89 10.76 36.58
C GLU A 163 13.15 11.64 35.57
N GLU A 164 13.85 12.58 34.93
CA GLU A 164 13.25 13.46 33.91
C GLU A 164 12.70 12.64 32.73
N LYS A 165 13.52 11.71 32.22
CA LYS A 165 13.09 10.76 31.20
C LYS A 165 12.03 9.80 31.71
N ALA A 166 12.01 9.49 33.01
CA ALA A 166 10.98 8.64 33.57
C ALA A 166 9.61 9.31 33.54
N ALA A 167 9.56 10.61 33.87
CA ALA A 167 8.35 11.41 33.76
C ALA A 167 7.86 11.49 32.29
N GLN A 168 8.78 11.70 31.34
CA GLN A 168 8.44 11.69 29.91
C GLN A 168 7.91 10.33 29.45
N ALA A 169 8.58 9.23 29.78
CA ALA A 169 8.16 7.88 29.38
C ALA A 169 6.78 7.52 29.94
N ALA A 170 6.45 7.96 31.15
CA ALA A 170 5.12 7.80 31.73
C ALA A 170 4.05 8.59 30.96
N GLN A 171 4.34 9.84 30.57
CA GLN A 171 3.46 10.65 29.72
C GLN A 171 3.27 10.04 28.33
N ASP A 172 4.30 9.39 27.81
CA ASP A 172 4.28 8.64 26.55
C ASP A 172 3.55 7.30 26.66
N GLY A 173 2.91 6.96 27.79
CA GLY A 173 2.06 5.76 27.92
C GLY A 173 2.76 4.53 28.51
N CYS A 174 3.96 4.67 29.08
CA CYS A 174 4.50 3.61 29.93
C CYS A 174 3.62 3.42 31.17
N HIS A 175 3.17 2.19 31.40
CA HIS A 175 2.46 1.82 32.63
C HIS A 175 3.45 1.66 33.79
N HIS A 176 4.65 1.18 33.47
CA HIS A 176 5.75 1.03 34.41
C HIS A 176 7.03 1.61 33.81
N VAL A 177 7.81 2.30 34.63
CA VAL A 177 9.09 2.88 34.21
C VAL A 177 10.19 2.43 35.17
N ILE A 178 11.32 2.01 34.60
CA ILE A 178 12.50 1.53 35.32
C ILE A 178 13.66 2.50 35.05
N ILE A 179 14.23 3.08 36.10
CA ILE A 179 15.43 3.89 35.98
C ILE A 179 16.63 2.93 36.11
N TYR A 180 17.17 2.47 34.98
CA TYR A 180 18.16 1.38 34.94
C TYR A 180 19.50 1.72 35.63
N THR A 181 19.74 3.00 35.95
CA THR A 181 20.91 3.45 36.72
C THR A 181 20.74 3.28 38.23
N LYS A 182 19.52 2.95 38.70
CA LYS A 182 19.15 2.81 40.10
C LYS A 182 18.51 1.46 40.42
N GLU A 183 17.86 0.86 39.44
CA GLU A 183 17.08 -0.37 39.57
C GLU A 183 17.61 -1.45 38.62
N ASP A 184 17.55 -2.71 39.06
CA ASP A 184 17.80 -3.85 38.20
C ASP A 184 16.59 -4.12 37.29
N VAL A 185 16.80 -4.09 35.97
CA VAL A 185 15.72 -4.20 34.98
C VAL A 185 15.00 -5.55 35.07
N VAL A 186 15.75 -6.64 35.20
CA VAL A 186 15.19 -7.99 35.23
C VAL A 186 14.29 -8.20 36.44
N THR A 187 14.74 -7.76 37.62
CA THR A 187 14.00 -7.87 38.87
C THR A 187 12.67 -7.12 38.77
N ARG A 188 12.69 -5.87 38.29
CA ARG A 188 11.48 -5.05 38.17
C ARG A 188 10.50 -5.60 37.12
N VAL A 189 11.00 -6.09 35.98
CA VAL A 189 10.15 -6.76 34.98
C VAL A 189 9.49 -8.00 35.57
N LYS A 190 10.21 -8.84 36.32
CA LYS A 190 9.62 -10.00 37.01
C LYS A 190 8.53 -9.59 37.98
N GLU A 191 8.71 -8.50 38.73
CA GLU A 191 7.69 -8.00 39.66
C GLU A 191 6.44 -7.50 38.92
N PHE A 192 6.59 -6.67 37.88
CA PHE A 192 5.47 -6.13 37.10
C PHE A 192 4.70 -7.20 36.32
N THR A 193 5.36 -8.29 35.94
CA THR A 193 4.76 -9.38 35.14
C THR A 193 4.38 -10.61 35.98
N ALA A 194 4.47 -10.52 37.32
CA ALA A 194 4.27 -11.65 38.22
C ALA A 194 5.09 -12.89 37.82
N GLY A 195 6.34 -12.67 37.40
CA GLY A 195 7.30 -13.69 36.98
C GLY A 195 7.09 -14.25 35.57
N LYS A 196 6.07 -13.83 34.84
CA LYS A 196 5.78 -14.35 33.48
C LYS A 196 6.75 -13.86 32.42
N GLY A 197 7.32 -12.66 32.60
CA GLY A 197 8.12 -11.97 31.58
C GLY A 197 7.25 -11.24 30.54
N VAL A 198 7.90 -10.61 29.56
CA VAL A 198 7.25 -9.81 28.51
C VAL A 198 7.14 -10.57 27.18
N ASN A 199 6.08 -10.30 26.40
CA ASN A 199 5.84 -10.93 25.10
C ASN A 199 6.91 -10.49 24.08
N VAL A 200 7.30 -9.21 24.13
CA VAL A 200 8.30 -8.63 23.23
C VAL A 200 9.18 -7.61 23.95
N VAL A 201 10.47 -7.61 23.62
CA VAL A 201 11.41 -6.56 23.99
C VAL A 201 11.82 -5.79 22.73
N TYR A 202 11.61 -4.48 22.72
CA TYR A 202 12.15 -3.57 21.70
C TYR A 202 13.46 -2.96 22.21
N ASP A 203 14.57 -3.40 21.63
CA ASP A 203 15.92 -3.05 22.07
C ASP A 203 16.69 -2.24 21.01
N SER A 204 16.85 -0.93 21.27
CA SER A 204 17.67 -0.03 20.46
C SER A 204 19.10 0.15 20.99
N VAL A 205 19.42 -0.42 22.14
CA VAL A 205 20.67 -0.15 22.88
C VAL A 205 21.74 -1.18 22.51
N GLY A 206 21.38 -2.45 22.47
CA GLY A 206 22.25 -3.52 21.98
C GLY A 206 23.15 -4.10 23.08
N LYS A 207 24.47 -3.88 22.98
CA LYS A 207 25.48 -4.62 23.75
C LYS A 207 25.22 -4.68 25.27
N GLU A 208 24.86 -3.55 25.88
CA GLU A 208 24.71 -3.44 27.34
C GLU A 208 23.37 -4.02 27.85
N THR A 209 22.35 -4.10 27.00
CA THR A 209 20.99 -4.54 27.37
C THR A 209 20.69 -5.97 26.98
N TYR A 210 21.40 -6.53 25.99
CA TYR A 210 21.09 -7.82 25.38
C TYR A 210 20.77 -8.93 26.39
N LYS A 211 21.63 -9.14 27.40
CA LYS A 211 21.43 -10.21 28.39
C LYS A 211 20.15 -10.00 29.20
N ALA A 212 19.92 -8.78 29.68
CA ALA A 212 18.72 -8.41 30.43
C ALA A 212 17.47 -8.57 29.55
N SER A 213 17.53 -8.16 28.29
CA SER A 213 16.45 -8.32 27.31
C SER A 213 16.03 -9.79 27.16
N VAL A 214 17.00 -10.70 26.97
CA VAL A 214 16.74 -12.15 26.87
C VAL A 214 16.13 -12.69 28.16
N GLU A 215 16.63 -12.27 29.33
CA GLU A 215 16.10 -12.76 30.61
C GLU A 215 14.67 -12.26 30.89
N CYS A 216 14.33 -11.05 30.48
CA CYS A 216 13.00 -10.44 30.66
C CYS A 216 11.88 -11.09 29.83
N LEU A 217 12.21 -11.81 28.75
CA LEU A 217 11.20 -12.40 27.87
C LEU A 217 10.37 -13.48 28.54
N ALA A 218 9.09 -13.56 28.19
CA ALA A 218 8.24 -14.69 28.49
C ALA A 218 8.64 -15.93 27.67
N SER A 219 8.07 -17.09 28.00
CA SER A 219 8.16 -18.27 27.12
C SER A 219 7.63 -17.91 25.74
N ARG A 220 8.40 -18.25 24.70
CA ARG A 220 8.15 -17.92 23.28
C ARG A 220 8.11 -16.42 22.97
N GLY A 221 8.68 -15.59 23.84
CA GLY A 221 8.81 -14.15 23.60
C GLY A 221 9.83 -13.82 22.51
N MET A 222 9.74 -12.60 21.98
CA MET A 222 10.61 -12.09 20.92
C MET A 222 11.49 -10.93 21.37
N LEU A 223 12.80 -11.04 21.17
CA LEU A 223 13.72 -9.90 21.21
C LEU A 223 13.81 -9.26 19.82
N VAL A 224 13.30 -8.04 19.70
CA VAL A 224 13.43 -7.20 18.52
C VAL A 224 14.60 -6.24 18.73
N SER A 225 15.78 -6.64 18.27
CA SER A 225 17.00 -5.84 18.37
C SER A 225 17.12 -4.93 17.15
N PHE A 226 16.74 -3.66 17.25
CA PHE A 226 16.64 -2.75 16.09
C PHE A 226 17.65 -1.59 16.14
N GLY A 227 18.44 -1.48 17.21
CA GLY A 227 19.49 -0.48 17.36
C GLY A 227 20.69 -1.03 18.13
N GLN A 228 21.78 -0.26 18.19
CA GLN A 228 23.01 -0.69 18.86
C GLN A 228 23.75 0.53 19.44
N SER A 229 23.04 1.43 20.12
CA SER A 229 23.60 2.70 20.61
C SER A 229 24.74 2.51 21.62
N SER A 230 24.79 1.38 22.34
CA SER A 230 25.89 1.02 23.23
C SER A 230 26.93 0.10 22.55
N GLY A 231 26.84 -0.09 21.23
CA GLY A 231 27.67 -1.00 20.46
C GLY A 231 26.99 -2.31 20.08
N ARG A 232 27.66 -3.03 19.18
CA ARG A 232 27.21 -4.33 18.66
C ARG A 232 27.24 -5.39 19.78
N PRO A 233 26.15 -6.14 20.00
CA PRO A 233 26.16 -7.30 20.89
C PRO A 233 27.19 -8.34 20.44
N ASP A 234 27.78 -9.05 21.40
CA ASP A 234 28.62 -10.22 21.13
C ASP A 234 27.80 -11.31 20.39
N PRO A 235 28.45 -12.26 19.70
CA PRO A 235 27.76 -13.37 19.04
C PRO A 235 26.81 -14.10 20.02
N ILE A 236 25.57 -14.28 19.58
CA ILE A 236 24.50 -14.87 20.39
C ILE A 236 24.59 -16.40 20.34
N PRO A 237 24.82 -17.09 21.47
CA PRO A 237 24.70 -18.54 21.53
C PRO A 237 23.23 -18.95 21.35
N LEU A 238 22.94 -19.83 20.39
CA LEU A 238 21.57 -20.33 20.19
C LEU A 238 21.02 -21.07 21.42
N SER A 239 21.89 -21.61 22.27
CA SER A 239 21.53 -22.21 23.55
C SER A 239 20.78 -21.25 24.48
N ASP A 240 21.10 -19.95 24.43
CA ASP A 240 20.46 -18.94 25.27
C ASP A 240 18.96 -18.83 24.92
N LEU A 241 18.63 -19.02 23.63
CA LEU A 241 17.27 -18.95 23.12
C LEU A 241 16.44 -20.20 23.48
N ALA A 242 17.10 -21.36 23.58
CA ALA A 242 16.45 -22.64 23.86
C ALA A 242 15.79 -22.69 25.26
N THR A 243 16.26 -21.87 26.21
CA THR A 243 15.74 -21.82 27.60
C THR A 243 14.25 -21.51 27.68
N LYS A 244 13.74 -20.72 26.74
CA LYS A 244 12.34 -20.26 26.68
C LYS A 244 11.74 -20.36 25.27
N SER A 245 12.39 -21.07 24.35
CA SER A 245 12.01 -21.12 22.92
C SER A 245 11.87 -19.72 22.31
N LEU A 246 12.85 -18.87 22.58
CA LEU A 246 12.81 -17.44 22.23
C LEU A 246 13.05 -17.19 20.74
N PHE A 247 12.52 -16.07 20.27
CA PHE A 247 12.81 -15.53 18.95
C PHE A 247 13.73 -14.32 19.10
N VAL A 248 14.69 -14.16 18.19
CA VAL A 248 15.50 -12.94 18.07
C VAL A 248 15.47 -12.49 16.62
N THR A 249 15.23 -11.20 16.41
CA THR A 249 15.25 -10.58 15.08
C THR A 249 16.01 -9.27 15.08
N ARG A 250 16.62 -8.95 13.94
CA ARG A 250 17.31 -7.69 13.66
C ARG A 250 16.68 -7.03 12.42
N PRO A 251 15.53 -6.35 12.57
CA PRO A 251 14.84 -5.76 11.43
C PRO A 251 15.58 -4.52 10.91
N SER A 252 15.40 -4.23 9.63
CA SER A 252 15.80 -2.98 8.98
C SER A 252 14.57 -2.36 8.35
N LEU A 253 14.30 -1.09 8.66
CA LEU A 253 13.19 -0.34 8.06
C LEU A 253 13.20 -0.44 6.53
N MET A 254 14.38 -0.38 5.92
CA MET A 254 14.53 -0.41 4.46
C MET A 254 14.00 -1.72 3.84
N HIS A 255 14.02 -2.84 4.57
CA HIS A 255 13.46 -4.11 4.08
C HIS A 255 11.94 -4.16 4.19
N TYR A 256 11.34 -3.34 5.05
CA TYR A 256 9.89 -3.22 5.23
C TYR A 256 9.29 -2.04 4.47
N THR A 257 10.09 -1.27 3.75
CA THR A 257 9.64 -0.15 2.90
C THR A 257 10.31 -0.24 1.53
N ALA A 258 10.53 -1.46 1.04
CA ALA A 258 11.26 -1.71 -0.19
C ALA A 258 10.41 -1.34 -1.41
N THR A 259 9.11 -1.58 -1.33
CA THR A 259 8.13 -1.19 -2.34
C THR A 259 7.47 0.14 -2.00
N ARG A 260 6.88 0.79 -3.02
CA ARG A 260 6.15 2.05 -2.83
C ARG A 260 4.97 1.90 -1.89
N ASP A 261 4.25 0.79 -1.98
CA ASP A 261 3.05 0.55 -1.18
C ASP A 261 3.41 0.30 0.28
N GLU A 262 4.44 -0.49 0.56
CA GLU A 262 4.92 -0.69 1.93
C GLU A 262 5.46 0.59 2.57
N LEU A 263 6.11 1.44 1.77
CA LEU A 263 6.54 2.77 2.19
C LEU A 263 5.32 3.62 2.55
N LEU A 264 4.32 3.69 1.67
CA LEU A 264 3.11 4.49 1.92
C LEU A 264 2.28 3.96 3.09
N GLU A 265 2.18 2.64 3.25
CA GLU A 265 1.54 2.00 4.39
C GLU A 265 2.27 2.38 5.70
N SER A 266 3.60 2.31 5.73
CA SER A 266 4.35 2.65 6.94
C SER A 266 4.37 4.15 7.22
N ALA A 267 4.46 4.96 6.18
CA ALA A 267 4.47 6.42 6.25
C ALA A 267 3.10 7.00 6.57
N GLY A 268 2.06 6.24 6.25
CA GLY A 268 0.69 6.70 6.25
C GLY A 268 -0.25 5.81 7.03
N GLU A 269 0.20 4.85 7.87
CA GLU A 269 -0.71 3.99 8.67
C GLU A 269 -1.67 4.93 9.37
N PRO A 270 -2.93 4.93 8.92
CA PRO A 270 -3.72 6.10 9.16
C PRO A 270 -4.47 5.86 10.45
N LEU A 271 -4.36 6.85 11.34
CA LEU A 271 -5.42 7.18 12.29
C LEU A 271 -6.80 7.31 11.61
N TRP A 272 -6.91 7.30 10.27
CA TRP A 272 -8.16 7.13 9.53
C TRP A 272 -9.03 6.01 10.10
N ALA A 273 -8.44 4.84 10.36
CA ALA A 273 -9.26 3.74 10.82
C ALA A 273 -9.71 3.90 12.30
N ALA A 274 -9.03 4.77 13.06
CA ALA A 274 -9.40 5.15 14.42
C ALA A 274 -10.34 6.37 14.50
N ASN A 275 -10.38 7.23 13.46
CA ASN A 275 -11.04 8.54 13.49
C ASN A 275 -12.02 8.80 12.33
N SER A 276 -12.29 7.81 11.48
CA SER A 276 -13.24 7.92 10.36
C SER A 276 -14.52 7.12 10.64
N PRO A 277 -15.70 7.62 10.27
CA PRO A 277 -16.95 6.86 10.36
C PRO A 277 -16.98 5.63 9.44
N ARG A 278 -16.07 5.52 8.46
CA ARG A 278 -15.93 4.36 7.57
C ARG A 278 -14.45 3.95 7.46
N PRO A 279 -13.89 3.31 8.50
CA PRO A 279 -12.47 2.93 8.54
C PRO A 279 -12.07 1.97 7.41
N TRP A 280 -13.03 1.21 6.86
CA TRP A 280 -12.84 0.30 5.73
C TRP A 280 -12.82 0.95 4.35
N ASP A 281 -13.16 2.24 4.25
CA ASP A 281 -13.39 2.92 2.98
C ASP A 281 -12.59 4.23 2.87
N PRO A 282 -11.24 4.22 2.93
CA PRO A 282 -10.44 5.43 2.78
C PRO A 282 -10.53 6.02 1.36
N PRO A 283 -10.49 7.36 1.19
CA PRO A 283 -10.52 8.02 -0.12
C PRO A 283 -9.23 7.81 -0.92
N LEU A 284 -9.29 8.06 -2.24
CA LEU A 284 -8.12 8.20 -3.09
C LEU A 284 -7.29 9.41 -2.68
N THR A 285 -5.98 9.26 -2.85
CA THR A 285 -5.04 10.38 -2.82
C THR A 285 -5.09 11.15 -4.14
N ASP A 286 -4.55 12.37 -4.19
CA ASP A 286 -4.42 13.14 -5.43
C ASP A 286 -3.70 12.36 -6.54
N ALA A 287 -2.66 11.61 -6.18
CA ALA A 287 -1.95 10.74 -7.11
C ALA A 287 -2.86 9.60 -7.62
N GLY A 288 -3.75 9.08 -6.77
CA GLY A 288 -4.76 8.09 -7.17
C GLY A 288 -5.78 8.68 -8.16
N LEU A 289 -6.27 9.90 -7.90
CA LEU A 289 -7.17 10.62 -8.81
C LEU A 289 -6.53 10.83 -10.18
N LEU A 290 -5.28 11.30 -10.22
CA LEU A 290 -4.55 11.51 -11.47
C LEU A 290 -4.31 10.20 -12.24
N ARG A 291 -3.96 9.12 -11.54
CA ARG A 291 -3.78 7.81 -12.17
C ARG A 291 -5.08 7.31 -12.81
N ALA A 292 -6.20 7.40 -12.11
CA ALA A 292 -7.50 6.99 -12.63
C ALA A 292 -7.87 7.75 -13.92
N TRP A 293 -7.69 9.08 -13.91
CA TRP A 293 -7.87 9.92 -15.10
C TRP A 293 -6.96 9.51 -16.27
N THR A 294 -5.66 9.30 -15.98
CA THR A 294 -4.66 8.97 -17.00
C THR A 294 -4.94 7.61 -17.64
N VAL A 295 -5.29 6.61 -16.84
CA VAL A 295 -5.65 5.27 -17.33
C VAL A 295 -6.92 5.33 -18.18
N ALA A 296 -7.95 6.06 -17.74
CA ALA A 296 -9.18 6.20 -18.51
C ALA A 296 -8.97 6.91 -19.86
N ASN A 297 -8.08 7.90 -19.93
CA ASN A 297 -7.69 8.50 -21.21
C ASN A 297 -7.00 7.49 -22.13
N ARG A 298 -6.13 6.61 -21.60
CA ARG A 298 -5.52 5.53 -22.41
C ARG A 298 -6.58 4.57 -22.92
N ILE A 299 -7.54 4.18 -22.08
CA ILE A 299 -8.67 3.32 -22.48
C ILE A 299 -9.48 4.00 -23.59
N ARG A 300 -9.82 5.28 -23.42
CA ARG A 300 -10.54 6.07 -24.44
C ARG A 300 -9.79 6.11 -25.77
N SER A 301 -8.49 6.39 -25.74
CA SER A 301 -7.66 6.44 -26.95
C SER A 301 -7.53 5.08 -27.63
N ALA A 302 -7.36 4.00 -26.85
CA ALA A 302 -7.33 2.64 -27.39
C ALA A 302 -8.67 2.25 -28.01
N ALA A 303 -9.78 2.56 -27.34
CA ALA A 303 -11.12 2.29 -27.84
C ALA A 303 -11.40 3.00 -29.16
N ALA A 304 -11.03 4.29 -29.26
CA ALA A 304 -11.14 5.05 -30.49
C ALA A 304 -10.29 4.50 -31.65
N ALA A 305 -9.11 3.93 -31.35
CA ALA A 305 -8.24 3.33 -32.36
C ALA A 305 -8.82 2.03 -32.95
N ASP A 306 -9.60 1.29 -32.14
CA ASP A 306 -10.25 0.03 -32.50
C ASP A 306 -11.72 0.21 -32.93
N ASP A 307 -12.16 1.44 -33.20
CA ASP A 307 -13.53 1.80 -33.61
C ASP A 307 -14.62 1.32 -32.64
N PHE A 308 -14.36 1.36 -31.33
CA PHE A 308 -15.36 1.10 -30.30
C PHE A 308 -15.41 2.20 -29.24
N GLN A 309 -16.56 2.30 -28.55
CA GLN A 309 -16.76 3.22 -27.44
C GLN A 309 -17.22 2.48 -26.19
N ILE A 310 -16.83 2.98 -25.02
CA ILE A 310 -17.44 2.57 -23.74
C ILE A 310 -18.81 3.24 -23.67
N HIS A 311 -19.83 2.48 -23.26
CA HIS A 311 -21.21 2.98 -23.15
C HIS A 311 -21.63 3.16 -21.70
N ARG A 312 -21.12 2.30 -20.81
CA ARG A 312 -21.53 2.25 -19.42
C ARG A 312 -20.37 2.01 -18.47
N VAL A 313 -20.35 2.73 -17.37
CA VAL A 313 -19.46 2.49 -16.23
C VAL A 313 -20.29 1.90 -15.08
N LEU A 314 -19.91 0.71 -14.61
CA LEU A 314 -20.49 0.11 -13.41
C LEU A 314 -19.46 0.11 -12.30
N VAL A 315 -19.83 0.60 -11.12
CA VAL A 315 -18.87 0.88 -10.06
C VAL A 315 -19.30 0.32 -8.71
N SER A 316 -18.31 -0.21 -7.98
CA SER A 316 -18.44 -0.61 -6.58
C SER A 316 -18.82 0.57 -5.66
N PRO A 317 -19.61 0.36 -4.58
CA PRO A 317 -20.05 1.44 -3.69
C PRO A 317 -18.95 2.05 -2.79
N PHE A 318 -17.73 1.52 -2.82
CA PHE A 318 -16.60 2.04 -2.04
C PHE A 318 -16.12 3.39 -2.58
N ILE A 319 -15.76 4.32 -1.70
CA ILE A 319 -15.37 5.69 -2.06
C ILE A 319 -14.17 5.71 -3.02
N ARG A 320 -13.20 4.79 -2.90
CA ARG A 320 -12.09 4.72 -3.86
C ARG A 320 -12.57 4.35 -5.25
N CYS A 321 -13.47 3.39 -5.34
CA CYS A 321 -14.04 2.97 -6.62
C CYS A 321 -14.89 4.09 -7.23
N LEU A 322 -15.72 4.76 -6.42
CA LEU A 322 -16.51 5.91 -6.85
C LEU A 322 -15.63 7.06 -7.34
N GLN A 323 -14.55 7.38 -6.64
CA GLN A 323 -13.61 8.43 -7.06
C GLN A 323 -12.82 8.01 -8.31
N THR A 324 -12.40 6.75 -8.42
CA THR A 324 -11.80 6.21 -9.66
C THR A 324 -12.78 6.32 -10.83
N ALA A 325 -14.03 5.90 -10.65
CA ALA A 325 -15.07 6.00 -11.66
C ALA A 325 -15.39 7.44 -12.02
N ALA A 326 -15.42 8.36 -11.05
CA ALA A 326 -15.66 9.77 -11.31
C ALA A 326 -14.58 10.35 -12.24
N GLN A 327 -13.30 10.04 -11.99
CA GLN A 327 -12.21 10.44 -12.88
C GLN A 327 -12.29 9.75 -14.24
N ALA A 328 -12.65 8.47 -14.28
CA ALA A 328 -12.76 7.73 -15.53
C ALA A 328 -13.91 8.22 -16.42
N VAL A 329 -15.09 8.46 -15.83
CA VAL A 329 -16.26 9.02 -16.51
C VAL A 329 -15.95 10.41 -17.04
N ALA A 330 -15.31 11.27 -16.23
CA ALA A 330 -14.93 12.59 -16.68
C ALA A 330 -13.95 12.54 -17.87
N ALA A 331 -12.97 11.61 -17.87
CA ALA A 331 -12.08 11.42 -19.00
C ALA A 331 -12.81 10.90 -20.26
N LEU A 332 -13.75 9.96 -20.10
CA LEU A 332 -14.55 9.42 -21.20
C LEU A 332 -15.52 10.47 -21.80
N CYS A 333 -16.05 11.37 -20.97
CA CYS A 333 -16.98 12.42 -21.38
C CYS A 333 -16.29 13.71 -21.86
N ALA A 334 -14.98 13.86 -21.69
CA ALA A 334 -14.26 15.08 -22.05
C ALA A 334 -14.32 15.36 -23.56
N LEU A 335 -14.75 16.58 -23.93
CA LEU A 335 -14.71 17.09 -25.29
C LEU A 335 -13.24 17.36 -25.71
N PRO A 336 -12.91 17.24 -27.01
CA PRO A 336 -11.52 17.24 -27.47
C PRO A 336 -10.81 18.59 -27.26
N ASP A 337 -10.07 18.67 -26.17
CA ASP A 337 -8.91 19.56 -26.00
C ASP A 337 -7.81 18.75 -25.30
N ASP A 338 -6.99 18.06 -26.10
CA ASP A 338 -5.97 17.16 -25.60
C ASP A 338 -4.87 17.86 -24.77
N ASN A 339 -4.73 19.19 -24.90
CA ASN A 339 -3.76 19.98 -24.14
C ASN A 339 -4.22 20.31 -22.71
N ALA A 340 -5.52 20.20 -22.40
CA ALA A 340 -6.05 20.41 -21.05
C ALA A 340 -5.87 19.18 -20.13
N LEU A 341 -5.40 18.05 -20.67
CA LEU A 341 -5.44 16.72 -20.02
C LEU A 341 -4.31 16.42 -19.02
N LEU A 342 -3.35 17.34 -18.83
CA LEU A 342 -2.15 17.12 -17.99
C LEU A 342 -2.12 17.94 -16.68
N ASP A 343 -3.11 18.79 -16.42
CA ASP A 343 -3.16 19.66 -15.23
C ASP A 343 -4.41 19.36 -14.38
N LEU A 344 -4.22 18.82 -13.18
CA LEU A 344 -5.28 18.51 -12.19
C LEU A 344 -6.20 19.70 -11.89
N HIS A 345 -5.68 20.94 -11.93
CA HIS A 345 -6.47 22.14 -11.68
C HIS A 345 -7.34 22.54 -12.88
N ARG A 346 -7.06 22.02 -14.08
CA ARG A 346 -7.87 22.22 -15.28
C ARG A 346 -8.89 21.11 -15.50
N ILE A 347 -8.69 19.91 -14.94
CA ILE A 347 -9.64 18.77 -15.03
C ILE A 347 -11.06 19.20 -14.63
N ALA A 348 -11.19 19.98 -13.55
CA ALA A 348 -12.50 20.47 -13.07
C ALA A 348 -13.23 21.39 -14.07
N ASN A 349 -12.51 21.95 -15.04
CA ASN A 349 -13.01 22.93 -16.02
C ASN A 349 -13.05 22.38 -17.46
N VAL A 350 -12.74 21.09 -17.67
CA VAL A 350 -12.88 20.45 -18.99
C VAL A 350 -14.38 20.33 -19.31
N PRO A 351 -14.85 20.85 -20.46
CA PRO A 351 -16.23 20.65 -20.88
C PRO A 351 -16.53 19.15 -21.05
N LEU A 352 -17.53 18.66 -20.31
CA LEU A 352 -17.97 17.26 -20.36
C LEU A 352 -19.29 17.17 -21.14
N ASP A 353 -19.41 16.11 -21.95
CA ASP A 353 -20.67 15.68 -22.53
C ASP A 353 -21.16 14.44 -21.76
N PRO A 354 -22.00 14.61 -20.72
CA PRO A 354 -22.44 13.52 -19.86
C PRO A 354 -23.38 12.53 -20.57
N SER A 355 -23.89 12.85 -21.77
CA SER A 355 -24.77 11.96 -22.53
C SER A 355 -24.03 10.76 -23.15
N ARG A 356 -22.69 10.80 -23.17
CA ARG A 356 -21.83 9.75 -23.74
C ARG A 356 -21.75 8.48 -22.92
N ILE A 357 -21.92 8.59 -21.60
CA ILE A 357 -21.68 7.50 -20.66
C ILE A 357 -22.81 7.43 -19.66
N LYS A 358 -23.33 6.22 -19.46
CA LYS A 358 -24.23 5.88 -18.36
C LYS A 358 -23.43 5.34 -17.18
N VAL A 359 -23.82 5.68 -15.96
CA VAL A 359 -23.15 5.21 -14.74
C VAL A 359 -24.17 4.57 -13.79
N SER A 360 -23.82 3.42 -13.23
CA SER A 360 -24.64 2.72 -12.25
C SER A 360 -23.76 2.14 -11.14
N ILE A 361 -24.26 2.15 -9.90
CA ILE A 361 -23.57 1.53 -8.76
C ILE A 361 -24.02 0.07 -8.65
N GLU A 362 -23.07 -0.84 -8.51
CA GLU A 362 -23.32 -2.29 -8.45
C GLU A 362 -22.67 -2.88 -7.20
N TYR A 363 -23.48 -3.30 -6.21
CA TYR A 363 -22.97 -3.87 -4.97
C TYR A 363 -22.25 -5.20 -5.20
N GLY A 364 -22.56 -5.91 -6.28
CA GLY A 364 -21.84 -7.13 -6.68
C GLY A 364 -20.36 -6.90 -6.99
N LEU A 365 -19.96 -5.65 -7.26
CA LEU A 365 -18.56 -5.24 -7.44
C LEU A 365 -17.90 -4.78 -6.12
N SER A 366 -18.52 -4.99 -4.96
CA SER A 366 -17.91 -4.71 -3.66
C SER A 366 -16.63 -5.54 -3.45
N GLU A 367 -15.68 -4.96 -2.72
CA GLU A 367 -14.47 -5.65 -2.22
C GLU A 367 -14.85 -6.99 -1.55
N MET A 368 -13.87 -7.88 -1.40
CA MET A 368 -14.04 -9.05 -0.54
C MET A 368 -14.39 -8.58 0.88
N MET A 369 -15.61 -8.89 1.33
CA MET A 369 -16.13 -8.47 2.63
C MET A 369 -15.59 -9.39 3.73
N ASN A 370 -14.27 -9.40 3.95
CA ASN A 370 -13.63 -10.26 4.93
C ASN A 370 -12.40 -9.62 5.59
N ALA A 371 -11.90 -10.29 6.65
CA ALA A 371 -10.77 -9.81 7.43
C ALA A 371 -9.44 -9.80 6.65
N GLN A 372 -9.31 -10.61 5.58
CA GLN A 372 -8.12 -10.65 4.75
C GLN A 372 -7.99 -9.38 3.91
N ALA A 373 -9.08 -8.92 3.29
CA ALA A 373 -9.07 -7.72 2.45
C ALA A 373 -9.17 -6.42 3.25
N MET A 374 -10.04 -6.39 4.27
CA MET A 374 -10.36 -5.14 4.99
C MET A 374 -9.58 -4.97 6.29
N GLY A 375 -8.81 -5.98 6.68
CA GLY A 375 -7.89 -5.94 7.82
C GLY A 375 -8.55 -6.17 9.17
N LEU A 376 -7.68 -6.33 10.18
CA LEU A 376 -8.08 -6.73 11.54
C LEU A 376 -8.95 -5.67 12.24
N LEU A 377 -8.65 -4.38 12.04
CA LEU A 377 -9.42 -3.32 12.70
C LEU A 377 -10.87 -3.29 12.20
N VAL A 378 -11.08 -3.46 10.89
CA VAL A 378 -12.44 -3.58 10.33
C VAL A 378 -13.11 -4.84 10.86
N SER A 379 -12.39 -5.97 10.98
CA SER A 379 -12.98 -7.20 11.52
C SER A 379 -13.49 -7.10 12.97
N GLN A 380 -12.93 -6.19 13.77
CA GLN A 380 -13.38 -5.96 15.14
C GLN A 380 -14.71 -5.20 15.19
N VAL A 381 -14.93 -4.28 14.24
CA VAL A 381 -16.15 -3.46 14.18
C VAL A 381 -17.21 -4.02 13.23
N ALA A 382 -16.82 -4.89 12.28
CA ALA A 382 -17.71 -5.46 11.26
C ALA A 382 -18.98 -6.10 11.82
N PRO A 383 -18.94 -6.87 12.94
CA PRO A 383 -20.17 -7.43 13.53
C PRO A 383 -21.17 -6.38 14.03
N SER A 384 -20.73 -5.13 14.25
CA SER A 384 -21.57 -4.01 14.71
C SER A 384 -21.93 -3.01 13.60
N ILE A 385 -21.58 -3.29 12.35
CA ILE A 385 -21.93 -2.40 11.23
C ILE A 385 -23.32 -2.78 10.72
N ASP A 386 -24.31 -1.95 11.05
CA ASP A 386 -25.67 -2.09 10.53
C ASP A 386 -25.79 -1.59 9.07
N LYS A 387 -24.93 -0.65 8.67
CA LYS A 387 -24.95 -0.01 7.35
C LYS A 387 -23.52 0.31 6.88
N TRP A 388 -23.07 -0.41 5.85
CA TRP A 388 -21.72 -0.31 5.30
C TRP A 388 -21.46 0.96 4.49
N PHE A 389 -22.50 1.48 3.84
CA PHE A 389 -22.41 2.61 2.93
C PHE A 389 -23.53 3.62 3.20
N PRO A 390 -23.32 4.90 2.93
CA PRO A 390 -24.40 5.89 2.95
C PRO A 390 -25.51 5.57 1.93
N ASP A 391 -26.57 6.38 1.94
CA ASP A 391 -27.66 6.26 0.97
C ASP A 391 -27.16 6.40 -0.47
N LEU A 392 -27.84 5.75 -1.41
CA LEU A 392 -27.45 5.72 -2.82
C LEU A 392 -27.23 7.13 -3.40
N SER A 393 -28.10 8.08 -3.06
CA SER A 393 -27.98 9.48 -3.51
C SER A 393 -26.68 10.16 -3.04
N GLN A 394 -26.14 9.78 -1.88
CA GLN A 394 -24.87 10.31 -1.37
C GLN A 394 -23.68 9.65 -2.08
N LEU A 395 -23.79 8.40 -2.50
CA LEU A 395 -22.79 7.73 -3.33
C LEU A 395 -22.75 8.33 -4.75
N GLU A 396 -23.94 8.54 -5.34
CA GLU A 396 -24.11 9.14 -6.67
C GLU A 396 -23.57 10.57 -6.75
N ALA A 397 -23.63 11.34 -5.65
CA ALA A 397 -23.09 12.70 -5.59
C ALA A 397 -21.57 12.80 -5.83
N VAL A 398 -20.83 11.69 -5.77
CA VAL A 398 -19.39 11.63 -6.07
C VAL A 398 -19.14 11.62 -7.59
N LEU A 399 -20.11 11.15 -8.37
CA LEU A 399 -19.99 10.94 -9.81
C LEU A 399 -20.39 12.19 -10.60
N PRO A 400 -19.89 12.38 -11.84
CA PRO A 400 -20.24 13.54 -12.67
C PRO A 400 -21.76 13.66 -12.89
N ALA A 401 -22.28 14.87 -12.68
CA ALA A 401 -23.71 15.15 -12.81
C ALA A 401 -24.22 14.83 -14.23
N GLY A 402 -25.43 14.28 -14.32
CA GLY A 402 -26.08 13.94 -15.59
C GLY A 402 -25.63 12.61 -16.21
N THR A 403 -24.71 11.88 -15.57
CA THR A 403 -24.23 10.56 -16.07
C THR A 403 -24.93 9.37 -15.42
N ILE A 404 -25.61 9.56 -14.29
CA ILE A 404 -26.27 8.48 -13.56
C ILE A 404 -27.47 7.93 -14.34
N ASP A 405 -27.49 6.61 -14.53
CA ASP A 405 -28.61 5.88 -15.12
C ASP A 405 -29.52 5.32 -14.02
N HIS A 406 -30.53 6.11 -13.63
CA HIS A 406 -31.55 5.69 -12.67
C HIS A 406 -32.52 4.63 -13.20
N SER A 407 -32.45 4.26 -14.49
CA SER A 407 -33.26 3.17 -15.06
C SER A 407 -32.59 1.80 -14.89
N ALA A 408 -31.32 1.77 -14.51
CA ALA A 408 -30.58 0.53 -14.30
C ALA A 408 -30.94 -0.11 -12.96
N GLU A 409 -31.55 -1.29 -12.99
CA GLU A 409 -31.74 -2.10 -11.79
C GLU A 409 -30.41 -2.77 -11.36
N PRO A 410 -30.02 -2.76 -10.07
CA PRO A 410 -28.84 -3.48 -9.60
C PRO A 410 -28.99 -5.00 -9.78
N LEU A 411 -27.93 -5.70 -10.20
CA LEU A 411 -27.93 -7.17 -10.17
C LEU A 411 -27.83 -7.69 -8.74
N TYR A 412 -27.08 -6.99 -7.90
CA TYR A 412 -26.99 -7.26 -6.47
C TYR A 412 -27.53 -6.03 -5.73
N PRO A 413 -28.72 -6.14 -5.12
CA PRO A 413 -29.34 -5.01 -4.43
C PRO A 413 -28.67 -4.68 -3.10
N GLU A 414 -27.85 -5.57 -2.56
CA GLU A 414 -27.23 -5.46 -1.24
C GLU A 414 -25.73 -5.76 -1.28
N VAL A 415 -25.00 -5.23 -0.31
CA VAL A 415 -23.58 -5.51 -0.09
C VAL A 415 -23.35 -7.01 0.17
N PRO A 416 -22.26 -7.62 -0.32
CA PRO A 416 -21.91 -9.00 0.01
C PRO A 416 -21.81 -9.22 1.52
N ARG A 417 -22.12 -10.44 1.94
CA ARG A 417 -22.11 -10.81 3.36
C ARG A 417 -20.68 -10.77 3.91
N TRP A 418 -20.53 -10.16 5.08
CA TRP A 418 -19.27 -10.22 5.81
C TRP A 418 -18.87 -11.67 6.14
N GLY A 419 -17.60 -11.99 5.94
CA GLY A 419 -17.01 -13.31 6.13
C GLY A 419 -16.93 -14.19 4.88
N GLU A 420 -17.24 -13.65 3.69
CA GLU A 420 -17.04 -14.40 2.44
C GLU A 420 -15.58 -14.81 2.26
N SER A 421 -15.34 -16.04 1.84
CA SER A 421 -14.00 -16.53 1.49
C SER A 421 -13.49 -15.86 0.22
N VAL A 422 -12.17 -15.91 0.00
CA VAL A 422 -11.55 -15.42 -1.24
C VAL A 422 -12.15 -16.11 -2.47
N TRP A 423 -12.44 -17.41 -2.36
CA TRP A 423 -13.05 -18.17 -3.43
C TRP A 423 -14.48 -17.68 -3.72
N GLU A 424 -15.33 -17.52 -2.69
CA GLU A 424 -16.70 -17.02 -2.85
C GLU A 424 -16.71 -15.62 -3.48
N ALA A 425 -15.81 -14.73 -3.05
CA ALA A 425 -15.69 -13.39 -3.62
C ALA A 425 -15.25 -13.42 -5.09
N ARG A 426 -14.27 -14.25 -5.46
CA ARG A 426 -13.82 -14.42 -6.85
C ARG A 426 -14.93 -15.02 -7.73
N SER A 427 -15.66 -16.02 -7.24
CA SER A 427 -16.82 -16.59 -7.94
C SER A 427 -17.94 -15.57 -8.11
N ARG A 428 -18.18 -14.72 -7.10
CA ARG A 428 -19.12 -13.60 -7.19
C ARG A 428 -18.70 -12.61 -8.27
N TYR A 429 -17.43 -12.17 -8.30
CA TYR A 429 -16.95 -11.26 -9.34
C TYR A 429 -17.15 -11.83 -10.75
N ALA A 430 -16.76 -13.10 -10.97
CA ALA A 430 -16.97 -13.74 -12.27
C ALA A 430 -18.45 -13.81 -12.67
N SER A 431 -19.32 -14.15 -11.72
CA SER A 431 -20.77 -14.21 -11.93
C SER A 431 -21.35 -12.83 -12.26
N VAL A 432 -20.92 -11.79 -11.55
CA VAL A 432 -21.33 -10.40 -11.78
C VAL A 432 -20.87 -9.92 -13.16
N ILE A 433 -19.61 -10.15 -13.52
CA ILE A 433 -19.05 -9.76 -14.82
C ILE A 433 -19.88 -10.38 -15.96
N LYS A 434 -20.16 -11.69 -15.86
CA LYS A 434 -20.98 -12.40 -16.85
C LYS A 434 -22.40 -11.85 -16.92
N ALA A 435 -23.07 -11.74 -15.77
CA ALA A 435 -24.45 -11.28 -15.71
C ALA A 435 -24.61 -9.83 -16.21
N LEU A 436 -23.63 -8.96 -15.97
CA LEU A 436 -23.63 -7.60 -16.52
C LEU A 436 -23.46 -7.60 -18.05
N ALA A 437 -22.54 -8.42 -18.57
CA ALA A 437 -22.37 -8.57 -20.01
C ALA A 437 -23.62 -9.15 -20.69
N ASP A 438 -24.34 -10.05 -20.02
CA ASP A 438 -25.61 -10.60 -20.51
C ASP A 438 -26.76 -9.60 -20.43
N LYS A 439 -26.79 -8.77 -19.37
CA LYS A 439 -27.80 -7.71 -19.19
C LYS A 439 -27.67 -6.60 -20.22
N TYR A 440 -26.45 -6.28 -20.65
CA TYR A 440 -26.17 -5.21 -21.62
C TYR A 440 -25.43 -5.75 -22.85
N PRO A 441 -26.09 -6.57 -23.69
CA PRO A 441 -25.42 -7.33 -24.75
C PRO A 441 -24.90 -6.45 -25.91
N ASP A 442 -25.43 -5.24 -26.04
CA ASP A 442 -25.08 -4.27 -27.07
C ASP A 442 -24.24 -3.09 -26.55
N GLU A 443 -23.83 -3.11 -25.27
CA GLU A 443 -23.03 -2.06 -24.65
C GLU A 443 -21.63 -2.59 -24.29
N ASN A 444 -20.59 -1.78 -24.55
CA ASN A 444 -19.27 -2.01 -23.97
C ASN A 444 -19.22 -1.43 -22.55
N LEU A 445 -18.85 -2.28 -21.60
CA LEU A 445 -18.90 -1.97 -20.17
C LEU A 445 -17.50 -1.70 -19.63
N LEU A 446 -17.38 -0.69 -18.76
CA LEU A 446 -16.21 -0.48 -17.91
C LEU A 446 -16.60 -0.76 -16.46
N LEU A 447 -16.01 -1.79 -15.87
CA LEU A 447 -16.27 -2.18 -14.47
C LEU A 447 -15.18 -1.62 -13.57
N VAL A 448 -15.55 -0.84 -12.55
CA VAL A 448 -14.63 -0.25 -11.59
C VAL A 448 -14.79 -0.94 -10.23
N THR A 449 -13.77 -1.70 -9.86
CA THR A 449 -13.74 -2.55 -8.66
C THR A 449 -12.33 -2.61 -8.04
N HIS A 450 -12.16 -3.40 -6.99
CA HIS A 450 -10.91 -3.62 -6.29
C HIS A 450 -10.01 -4.64 -7.02
N GLY A 451 -8.72 -4.70 -6.62
CA GLY A 451 -7.70 -5.50 -7.30
C GLY A 451 -8.05 -6.98 -7.46
N GLU A 452 -8.69 -7.60 -6.45
CA GLU A 452 -9.13 -8.99 -6.54
C GLU A 452 -10.23 -9.21 -7.58
N GLY A 453 -11.11 -8.22 -7.80
CA GLY A 453 -12.08 -8.28 -8.89
C GLY A 453 -11.43 -8.23 -10.27
N VAL A 454 -10.38 -7.42 -10.42
CA VAL A 454 -9.56 -7.37 -11.64
C VAL A 454 -8.81 -8.70 -11.84
N GLY A 455 -8.21 -9.26 -10.78
CA GLY A 455 -7.56 -10.58 -10.85
C GLY A 455 -8.54 -11.72 -11.21
N ALA A 456 -9.74 -11.71 -10.62
CA ALA A 456 -10.80 -12.68 -10.92
C ALA A 456 -11.25 -12.61 -12.38
N SER A 457 -11.30 -11.40 -12.96
CA SER A 457 -11.67 -11.21 -14.37
C SER A 457 -10.69 -11.86 -15.37
N VAL A 458 -9.47 -12.21 -14.95
CA VAL A 458 -8.51 -12.95 -15.78
C VAL A 458 -8.48 -14.42 -15.36
N SER A 459 -8.14 -14.71 -14.10
CA SER A 459 -7.94 -16.09 -13.62
C SER A 459 -9.17 -16.99 -13.76
N PHE A 460 -10.38 -16.43 -13.75
CA PHE A 460 -11.61 -17.22 -13.91
C PHE A 460 -11.94 -17.51 -15.38
N PHE A 461 -11.58 -16.61 -16.30
CA PHE A 461 -11.93 -16.72 -17.72
C PHE A 461 -10.77 -17.21 -18.60
N GLU A 462 -9.55 -17.29 -18.06
CA GLU A 462 -8.37 -17.89 -18.69
C GLU A 462 -7.86 -19.05 -17.82
N PRO A 463 -8.24 -20.31 -18.14
CA PRO A 463 -7.83 -21.47 -17.36
C PRO A 463 -6.31 -21.63 -17.27
N GLY A 464 -5.84 -22.04 -16.09
CA GLY A 464 -4.42 -22.31 -15.86
C GLY A 464 -3.57 -21.06 -15.61
N VAL A 465 -4.18 -19.88 -15.49
CA VAL A 465 -3.48 -18.64 -15.14
C VAL A 465 -3.47 -18.41 -13.63
N GLU A 466 -2.30 -18.06 -13.09
CA GLU A 466 -2.13 -17.58 -11.72
C GLU A 466 -1.68 -16.12 -11.72
N ILE A 467 -2.50 -15.27 -11.10
CA ILE A 467 -2.20 -13.84 -10.91
C ILE A 467 -1.25 -13.69 -9.73
N TYR A 468 -0.09 -13.07 -9.96
CA TYR A 468 0.86 -12.80 -8.88
C TYR A 468 0.93 -11.32 -8.50
N GLU A 469 0.45 -10.41 -9.35
CA GLU A 469 0.41 -8.98 -9.06
C GLU A 469 -0.72 -8.27 -9.83
N VAL A 470 -1.36 -7.31 -9.17
CA VAL A 470 -2.34 -6.39 -9.77
C VAL A 470 -1.98 -4.99 -9.32
N GLU A 471 -1.46 -4.16 -10.22
CA GLU A 471 -1.09 -2.78 -9.94
C GLU A 471 -2.32 -1.89 -9.65
N TYR A 472 -2.10 -0.74 -9.01
CA TYR A 472 -3.15 0.25 -8.81
C TYR A 472 -3.67 0.81 -10.14
N CYS A 473 -5.00 0.76 -10.33
CA CYS A 473 -5.67 1.10 -11.60
C CYS A 473 -5.27 0.17 -12.76
N ALA A 474 -4.78 -1.04 -12.47
CA ALA A 474 -4.72 -2.10 -13.45
C ALA A 474 -6.13 -2.41 -14.01
N TYR A 475 -6.17 -2.89 -15.24
CA TYR A 475 -7.41 -3.28 -15.89
C TYR A 475 -7.21 -4.53 -16.74
N SER A 476 -8.29 -5.24 -17.00
CA SER A 476 -8.31 -6.34 -17.97
C SER A 476 -9.32 -6.01 -19.07
N VAL A 477 -9.12 -6.61 -20.23
CA VAL A 477 -10.06 -6.53 -21.35
C VAL A 477 -10.59 -7.93 -21.62
N LEU A 478 -11.91 -8.05 -21.63
CA LEU A 478 -12.64 -9.26 -21.96
C LEU A 478 -13.43 -9.02 -23.25
N GLY A 479 -13.39 -9.98 -24.17
CA GLY A 479 -14.14 -9.95 -25.41
C GLY A 479 -15.13 -11.10 -25.51
N ARG A 480 -16.31 -10.86 -26.10
CA ARG A 480 -17.30 -11.89 -26.43
C ARG A 480 -17.63 -11.84 -27.91
N ARG A 481 -17.62 -12.97 -28.60
CA ARG A 481 -18.13 -13.07 -29.97
C ARG A 481 -19.66 -13.14 -29.93
N ARG A 482 -20.32 -12.31 -30.74
CA ARG A 482 -21.76 -12.45 -30.99
C ARG A 482 -21.97 -13.54 -32.04
N GLN A 483 -22.79 -14.55 -31.74
CA GLN A 483 -23.37 -15.37 -32.81
C GLN A 483 -24.38 -14.48 -33.55
N GLN A 484 -24.15 -14.21 -34.83
CA GLN A 484 -25.22 -13.71 -35.70
C GLN A 484 -26.26 -14.82 -35.80
N GLN A 485 -27.51 -14.54 -35.41
CA GLN A 485 -28.63 -15.39 -35.80
C GLN A 485 -28.73 -15.38 -37.33
N GLN A 486 -28.04 -16.29 -38.00
CA GLN A 486 -28.41 -16.68 -39.34
C GLN A 486 -29.73 -17.43 -39.23
N HIS A 487 -30.77 -16.89 -39.85
CA HIS A 487 -31.96 -17.66 -40.21
C HIS A 487 -31.53 -18.88 -41.03
N LYS A 488 -31.31 -20.03 -40.38
CA LYS A 488 -31.20 -21.33 -41.05
C LYS A 488 -32.60 -21.72 -41.52
N VAL A 489 -32.89 -21.44 -42.78
CA VAL A 489 -33.82 -22.25 -43.57
C VAL A 489 -33.14 -23.62 -43.74
N GLY A 490 -33.90 -24.68 -43.48
CA GLY A 490 -33.38 -25.99 -43.08
C GLY A 490 -32.50 -26.73 -44.08
N LEU A 491 -31.82 -27.74 -43.54
CA LEU A 491 -31.74 -29.11 -44.07
C LEU A 491 -31.13 -30.00 -42.99
N GLU A 492 -31.79 -31.12 -42.73
CA GLU A 492 -31.46 -32.15 -41.75
C GLU A 492 -30.11 -32.80 -42.04
N GLY A 493 -29.37 -33.17 -40.97
CA GLY A 493 -28.17 -33.99 -41.07
C GLY A 493 -27.44 -34.08 -39.74
N GLY A 494 -27.58 -35.22 -39.07
CA GLY A 494 -27.13 -35.51 -37.71
C GLY A 494 -25.64 -35.35 -37.41
N GLY A 495 -25.37 -35.19 -36.11
CA GLY A 495 -24.05 -35.17 -35.48
C GLY A 495 -24.17 -34.58 -34.09
N GLU A 496 -24.55 -35.40 -33.11
CA GLU A 496 -24.47 -35.05 -31.68
C GLU A 496 -22.99 -34.96 -31.27
N GLU A 497 -22.40 -33.78 -31.45
CA GLU A 497 -21.38 -33.28 -30.53
C GLU A 497 -22.12 -32.28 -29.64
N GLU A 498 -22.48 -32.71 -28.43
CA GLU A 498 -22.86 -31.80 -27.35
C GLU A 498 -21.62 -30.94 -27.03
N GLU A 499 -21.46 -29.87 -27.79
CA GLU A 499 -20.49 -28.81 -27.52
C GLU A 499 -20.84 -28.19 -26.15
N GLU A 500 -19.85 -28.19 -25.27
CA GLU A 500 -19.75 -27.50 -23.98
C GLU A 500 -19.85 -25.95 -24.12
N GLU A 501 -20.63 -25.45 -25.07
CA GLU A 501 -20.66 -24.05 -25.55
C GLU A 501 -21.55 -23.11 -24.71
N GLY A 502 -22.05 -23.56 -23.56
CA GLY A 502 -22.96 -22.77 -22.71
C GLY A 502 -22.31 -21.94 -21.59
N LEU A 503 -21.06 -22.20 -21.20
CA LEU A 503 -20.55 -21.76 -19.89
C LEU A 503 -19.54 -20.59 -19.93
N ASN A 504 -18.68 -20.46 -20.94
CA ASN A 504 -17.55 -19.49 -20.99
C ASN A 504 -17.49 -18.64 -22.28
N ASN A 505 -18.43 -17.71 -22.50
CA ASN A 505 -18.46 -16.88 -23.71
C ASN A 505 -17.54 -15.63 -23.67
N LEU A 506 -16.83 -15.38 -22.56
CA LEU A 506 -15.89 -14.28 -22.40
C LEU A 506 -14.46 -14.79 -22.56
N ARG A 507 -13.70 -14.15 -23.44
CA ARG A 507 -12.27 -14.40 -23.70
C ARG A 507 -11.44 -13.27 -23.12
N VAL A 508 -10.37 -13.61 -22.38
CA VAL A 508 -9.39 -12.61 -21.93
C VAL A 508 -8.55 -12.13 -23.13
N LEU A 509 -8.53 -10.82 -23.34
CA LEU A 509 -7.74 -10.16 -24.39
C LEU A 509 -6.49 -9.48 -23.83
N SER A 510 -6.48 -9.16 -22.53
CA SER A 510 -5.30 -8.60 -21.86
C SER A 510 -4.16 -9.60 -21.79
N THR A 511 -2.94 -9.10 -22.03
CA THR A 511 -1.69 -9.82 -21.75
C THR A 511 -1.06 -9.34 -20.44
N SER A 512 -0.28 -10.22 -19.81
CA SER A 512 0.45 -9.91 -18.57
C SER A 512 1.42 -8.73 -18.77
N GLY A 513 1.34 -7.71 -17.90
CA GLY A 513 2.25 -6.56 -17.84
C GLY A 513 1.64 -5.24 -18.34
N PRO A 514 1.35 -5.07 -19.64
CA PRO A 514 0.97 -3.77 -20.22
C PRO A 514 -0.23 -3.06 -19.59
N THR A 515 -1.11 -3.83 -18.95
CA THR A 515 -2.34 -3.33 -18.33
C THR A 515 -2.26 -3.31 -16.79
N GLY A 516 -1.08 -3.56 -16.22
CA GLY A 516 -0.82 -3.59 -14.79
C GLY A 516 -1.25 -4.87 -14.08
N ILE A 517 -1.87 -5.82 -14.79
CA ILE A 517 -2.10 -7.18 -14.28
C ILE A 517 -0.95 -8.09 -14.70
N HIS A 518 -0.40 -8.84 -13.75
CA HIS A 518 0.71 -9.73 -14.00
C HIS A 518 0.40 -11.17 -13.59
N TYR A 519 0.69 -12.09 -14.49
CA TYR A 519 0.33 -13.49 -14.31
C TYR A 519 1.25 -14.45 -15.06
N TYR A 520 1.26 -15.71 -14.63
CA TYR A 520 1.95 -16.80 -15.32
C TYR A 520 1.00 -17.98 -15.54
N TYR A 521 1.32 -18.83 -16.53
CA TYR A 521 0.59 -20.08 -16.76
C TYR A 521 1.18 -21.18 -15.88
N THR A 522 0.32 -21.82 -15.09
CA THR A 522 0.64 -22.92 -14.17
C THR A 522 0.97 -24.23 -14.89
N THR A 523 0.68 -24.31 -16.19
CA THR A 523 1.12 -25.39 -17.09
C THR A 523 1.87 -24.79 -18.29
N PRO A 524 3.03 -25.33 -18.69
CA PRO A 524 3.69 -24.86 -19.91
C PRO A 524 2.78 -25.15 -21.11
N ALA A 525 2.54 -24.12 -21.93
CA ALA A 525 1.81 -24.27 -23.19
C ALA A 525 2.40 -25.44 -24.01
N PRO A 526 1.58 -26.30 -24.65
CA PRO A 526 2.12 -27.34 -25.50
C PRO A 526 3.00 -26.69 -26.56
N ALA A 527 4.27 -27.09 -26.58
CA ALA A 527 5.23 -26.63 -27.57
C ALA A 527 4.63 -26.84 -28.96
N VAL A 528 4.38 -25.75 -29.68
CA VAL A 528 4.18 -25.82 -31.13
C VAL A 528 5.48 -26.39 -31.68
N ALA A 529 5.45 -27.67 -32.05
CA ALA A 529 6.58 -28.35 -32.64
C ALA A 529 6.94 -27.64 -33.95
N ALA A 530 7.97 -26.78 -33.90
CA ALA A 530 8.67 -26.35 -35.09
C ALA A 530 9.40 -27.57 -35.65
N ALA A 531 8.75 -28.26 -36.58
CA ALA A 531 9.33 -29.34 -37.33
C ALA A 531 10.49 -28.81 -38.19
N ALA A 532 11.68 -29.33 -37.88
CA ALA A 532 12.79 -29.63 -38.79
C ALA A 532 13.04 -28.68 -39.97
N SER A 533 14.12 -27.89 -39.84
CA SER A 533 15.00 -27.60 -40.99
C SER A 533 16.40 -28.11 -40.63
N SER A 534 16.75 -29.20 -41.30
CA SER A 534 18.00 -29.91 -41.29
C SER A 534 19.20 -29.04 -41.67
N TYR A 535 20.25 -29.07 -40.86
CA TYR A 535 21.62 -28.96 -41.37
C TYR A 535 22.09 -30.33 -41.85
N PRO A 536 22.74 -30.39 -43.02
CA PRO A 536 23.87 -31.28 -43.21
C PRO A 536 25.13 -30.47 -43.58
N ASP A 537 26.13 -30.59 -42.71
CA ASP A 537 27.56 -30.79 -42.95
C ASP A 537 28.35 -30.07 -44.06
N LEU A 538 29.51 -29.57 -43.61
CA LEU A 538 30.84 -29.56 -44.26
C LEU A 538 31.10 -28.61 -45.44
N ASN A 539 31.54 -27.38 -45.12
CA ASN A 539 32.86 -26.78 -45.45
C ASN A 539 32.85 -25.28 -45.20
#